data_AF-A0A7C8JZV4-F1
#
_entry.id   AF-A0A7C8JZV4-F1
#
_cell.length_a   1.000
_cell.length_b   1.000
_cell.length_c   1.000
_cell.angle_alpha   90.00
_cell.angle_beta   90.00
_cell.angle_gamma   90.00
#
_symmetry.space_group_name_H-M   'P 1'
#
loop_
_entity.id
_entity.type
_entity.pdbx_description
1 polymer ?
#
loop_
_entity_poly.entity_id
_entity_poly.type
_entity_poly.pdbx_seq_one_letter_code
_entity_poly.pdbx_strand_id
1 'polypeptide(L)'
;MFLALIAELAGVTNLRPNDSEDSPYYYTFKVQCTSCRETHPNWVGVSKYDTNEISGSRGEANFVWKCKNCKREHSANIKTKATPYEQSEPAKRQNIIELECRGLEFVEFKPDGEWLCEGLESGTKFTGVELSDGEWFDYDEKAGEEVSIQRLTVDLMSRSVGRPMNKYMKPILKAELHNGDQGPHYHKPYPTFDKA
;
A
#
# COMPACT_ATOMS: atom_id res chain seq x y z
N MET A 1 -13.30 -4.08 -3.01
CA MET A 1 -12.29 -3.05 -2.76
C MET A 1 -11.22 -3.21 -3.82
N PHE A 2 -10.54 -2.15 -4.22
CA PHE A 2 -9.39 -2.21 -5.12
C PHE A 2 -8.18 -1.58 -4.44
N LEU A 3 -7.01 -2.19 -4.63
CA LEU A 3 -5.72 -1.55 -4.47
C LEU A 3 -5.34 -0.96 -5.83
N ALA A 4 -5.18 0.36 -5.89
CA ALA A 4 -4.75 1.07 -7.08
C ALA A 4 -3.47 1.85 -6.82
N LEU A 5 -2.66 2.00 -7.86
CA LEU A 5 -1.44 2.79 -7.84
C LEU A 5 -1.56 3.98 -8.79
N ILE A 6 -0.81 5.02 -8.48
CA ILE A 6 -0.39 6.06 -9.42
C ILE A 6 1.12 6.23 -9.18
N ALA A 7 1.92 6.12 -10.23
CA ALA A 7 3.36 6.32 -10.18
C ALA A 7 3.84 6.93 -11.49
N GLU A 8 4.90 7.73 -11.42
CA GLU A 8 5.60 8.22 -12.61
C GLU A 8 6.63 7.16 -13.01
N LEU A 9 6.51 6.62 -14.22
CA LEU A 9 7.43 5.64 -14.78
C LEU A 9 8.23 6.27 -15.90
N ALA A 10 9.56 6.31 -15.75
CA ALA A 10 10.49 6.77 -16.78
C ALA A 10 11.35 5.59 -17.25
N GLY A 11 11.28 5.28 -18.54
CA GLY A 11 12.04 4.18 -19.16
C GLY A 11 11.64 2.76 -18.73
N VAL A 12 10.62 2.60 -17.87
CA VAL A 12 10.08 1.30 -17.44
C VAL A 12 8.56 1.22 -17.59
N THR A 13 8.03 0.00 -17.60
CA THR A 13 6.61 -0.34 -17.64
C THR A 13 6.35 -1.65 -16.88
N ASN A 14 5.11 -2.14 -16.89
CA ASN A 14 4.70 -3.43 -16.33
C ASN A 14 5.04 -3.61 -14.84
N LEU A 15 5.01 -2.53 -14.05
CA LEU A 15 5.32 -2.56 -12.62
C LEU A 15 4.28 -3.40 -11.86
N ARG A 16 4.73 -4.42 -11.12
CA ARG A 16 3.86 -5.32 -10.36
C ARG A 16 4.60 -6.00 -9.21
N PRO A 17 3.92 -6.44 -8.15
CA PRO A 17 4.54 -7.29 -7.14
C PRO A 17 5.01 -8.61 -7.77
N ASN A 18 6.10 -9.18 -7.25
CA ASN A 18 6.50 -10.54 -7.56
C ASN A 18 5.56 -11.54 -6.85
N ASP A 19 4.37 -11.74 -7.43
CA ASP A 19 3.28 -12.52 -6.85
C ASP A 19 3.04 -13.80 -7.65
N SER A 20 3.70 -14.88 -7.24
CA SER A 20 3.61 -16.21 -7.86
C SER A 20 3.39 -17.29 -6.79
N GLU A 21 3.08 -18.51 -7.20
CA GLU A 21 2.89 -19.61 -6.24
C GLU A 21 4.21 -20.02 -5.57
N ASP A 22 5.32 -19.97 -6.32
CA ASP A 22 6.67 -20.27 -5.81
C ASP A 22 7.26 -19.11 -4.99
N SER A 23 6.81 -17.88 -5.24
CA SER A 23 7.17 -16.69 -4.48
C SER A 23 5.92 -15.85 -4.21
N PRO A 24 5.11 -16.22 -3.19
CA PRO A 24 3.89 -15.49 -2.86
C PRO A 24 4.18 -14.09 -2.34
N TYR A 25 3.50 -13.10 -2.90
CA TYR A 25 3.61 -11.74 -2.38
C TYR A 25 2.62 -11.51 -1.23
N TYR A 26 3.12 -10.99 -0.11
CA TYR A 26 2.29 -10.64 1.05
C TYR A 26 1.91 -9.17 1.01
N TYR A 27 0.71 -8.89 0.52
CA TYR A 27 0.16 -7.54 0.52
C TYR A 27 -0.05 -7.08 1.96
N THR A 28 0.73 -6.09 2.39
CA THR A 28 0.81 -5.69 3.80
C THR A 28 -0.07 -4.47 4.07
N PHE A 29 -1.06 -4.62 4.94
CA PHE A 29 -2.08 -3.60 5.20
C PHE A 29 -2.23 -3.22 6.67
N LYS A 30 -2.75 -2.01 6.91
CA LYS A 30 -3.53 -1.72 8.12
C LYS A 30 -4.97 -2.10 7.89
N VAL A 31 -5.58 -2.77 8.86
CA VAL A 31 -6.95 -3.27 8.78
C VAL A 31 -7.81 -2.66 9.88
N GLN A 32 -9.02 -2.23 9.53
CA GLN A 32 -10.03 -1.71 10.46
C GLN A 32 -11.26 -2.61 10.47
N CYS A 33 -11.77 -2.90 11.67
CA CYS A 33 -13.04 -3.57 11.87
C CYS A 33 -14.20 -2.62 11.51
N THR A 34 -15.07 -3.01 10.59
CA THR A 34 -16.21 -2.14 10.21
C THR A 34 -17.33 -2.16 11.24
N SER A 35 -17.33 -3.13 12.16
CA SER A 35 -18.36 -3.27 13.19
C SER A 35 -18.12 -2.39 14.42
N CYS A 36 -16.87 -2.18 14.83
CA CYS A 36 -16.53 -1.40 16.03
C CYS A 36 -15.48 -0.31 15.79
N ARG A 37 -15.00 -0.16 14.55
CA ARG A 37 -14.01 0.85 14.12
C ARG A 37 -12.62 0.72 14.74
N GLU A 38 -12.35 -0.39 15.44
CA GLU A 38 -11.01 -0.70 15.94
C GLU A 38 -10.07 -1.06 14.79
N THR A 39 -8.91 -0.40 14.74
CA THR A 39 -7.82 -0.73 13.82
C THR A 39 -6.88 -1.74 14.46
N HIS A 40 -6.47 -2.77 13.73
CA HIS A 40 -5.50 -3.74 14.24
C HIS A 40 -4.16 -3.04 14.56
N PRO A 41 -3.54 -3.32 15.71
CA PRO A 41 -2.33 -2.60 16.13
C PRO A 41 -1.15 -2.88 15.18
N ASN A 42 -1.05 -4.11 14.67
CA ASN A 42 0.02 -4.52 13.76
C ASN A 42 -0.42 -4.44 12.30
N TRP A 43 0.55 -4.27 11.42
CA TRP A 43 0.39 -4.54 9.99
C TRP A 43 0.07 -6.03 9.79
N VAL A 44 -0.75 -6.34 8.79
CA VAL A 44 -1.13 -7.71 8.45
C VAL A 44 -0.79 -7.99 7.00
N GLY A 45 -0.10 -9.10 6.75
CA GLY A 45 0.13 -9.61 5.40
C GLY A 45 -1.05 -10.44 4.93
N VAL A 46 -1.41 -10.32 3.65
CA VAL A 46 -2.41 -11.15 2.99
C VAL A 46 -1.80 -11.67 1.69
N SER A 47 -1.69 -12.97 1.55
CA SER A 47 -1.26 -13.61 0.31
C SER A 47 -2.46 -14.20 -0.43
N LYS A 48 -2.44 -14.16 -1.77
CA LYS A 48 -3.47 -14.78 -2.62
C LYS A 48 -3.50 -16.31 -2.46
N TYR A 49 -2.39 -16.88 -2.03
CA TYR A 49 -2.15 -18.32 -1.91
C TYR A 49 -2.44 -18.87 -0.52
N ASP A 50 -2.70 -18.00 0.46
CA ASP A 50 -3.11 -18.42 1.79
C ASP A 50 -4.53 -18.97 1.78
N THR A 51 -4.77 -20.03 2.54
CA THR A 51 -6.09 -20.64 2.70
C THR A 51 -6.35 -20.85 4.18
N ASN A 52 -7.34 -20.13 4.71
CA ASN A 52 -7.74 -20.21 6.12
C ASN A 52 -9.22 -20.54 6.23
N GLU A 53 -9.57 -21.46 7.13
CA GLU A 53 -10.96 -21.80 7.43
C GLU A 53 -11.70 -20.64 8.11
N ILE A 54 -12.97 -20.45 7.74
CA ILE A 54 -13.86 -19.47 8.38
C ILE A 54 -14.73 -20.21 9.39
N SER A 55 -14.76 -19.73 10.64
CA SER A 55 -15.48 -20.39 11.73
C SER A 55 -16.97 -20.49 11.44
N GLY A 56 -17.53 -21.70 11.55
CA GLY A 56 -18.97 -21.93 11.32
C GLY A 56 -19.41 -21.79 9.86
N SER A 57 -18.47 -21.77 8.92
CA SER A 57 -18.70 -21.77 7.47
C SER A 57 -18.01 -22.98 6.82
N ARG A 58 -18.42 -23.32 5.60
CA ARG A 58 -17.69 -24.28 4.75
C ARG A 58 -16.71 -23.60 3.79
N GLY A 59 -16.61 -22.27 3.85
CA GLY A 59 -15.75 -21.48 2.98
C GLY A 59 -14.41 -21.15 3.61
N GLU A 60 -13.45 -20.82 2.76
CA GLU A 60 -12.09 -20.43 3.13
C GLU A 60 -11.82 -18.97 2.71
N ALA A 61 -10.79 -18.36 3.29
CA ALA A 61 -10.31 -17.06 2.89
C ALA A 61 -8.79 -16.91 2.99
N ASN A 62 -8.24 -16.01 2.19
CA ASN A 62 -6.83 -15.60 2.27
C ASN A 62 -6.47 -14.98 3.63
N PHE A 63 -7.41 -14.30 4.26
CA PHE A 63 -7.21 -13.71 5.59
C PHE A 63 -8.47 -13.87 6.44
N VAL A 64 -8.30 -14.36 7.68
CA VAL A 64 -9.36 -14.45 8.69
C VAL A 64 -8.87 -13.77 9.97
N TRP A 65 -9.68 -12.87 10.51
CA TRP A 65 -9.34 -12.10 11.70
C TRP A 65 -10.52 -11.98 12.66
N LYS A 66 -10.30 -12.36 13.91
CA LYS A 66 -11.23 -12.09 15.01
C LYS A 66 -10.85 -10.79 15.72
N CYS A 67 -11.70 -9.78 15.60
CA CYS A 67 -11.49 -8.47 16.22
C CYS A 67 -11.34 -8.63 17.74
N LYS A 68 -10.22 -8.18 18.31
CA LYS A 68 -9.96 -8.31 19.76
C LYS A 68 -10.93 -7.49 20.61
N ASN A 69 -11.47 -6.39 20.07
CA ASN A 69 -12.43 -5.54 20.76
C ASN A 69 -13.84 -6.16 20.75
N CYS A 70 -14.50 -6.21 19.58
CA CYS A 70 -15.91 -6.67 19.49
C CYS A 70 -16.10 -8.18 19.31
N LYS A 71 -15.02 -8.96 19.25
CA LYS A 71 -15.00 -10.43 19.13
C LYS A 71 -15.62 -11.01 17.84
N ARG A 72 -16.09 -10.17 16.91
CA ARG A 72 -16.58 -10.62 15.60
C ARG A 72 -15.42 -11.10 14.72
N GLU A 73 -15.70 -12.14 13.94
CA GLU A 73 -14.80 -12.66 12.93
C GLU A 73 -15.06 -11.98 11.58
N HIS A 74 -13.98 -11.68 10.87
CA HIS A 74 -13.94 -10.97 9.60
C HIS A 74 -13.01 -11.71 8.65
N SER A 75 -13.21 -11.53 7.34
CA SER A 75 -12.37 -12.17 6.35
C SER A 75 -12.12 -11.31 5.12
N ALA A 76 -11.05 -11.63 4.38
CA ALA A 76 -10.74 -11.03 3.10
C ALA A 76 -10.14 -12.03 2.10
N ASN A 77 -10.39 -11.80 0.82
CA ASN A 77 -9.87 -12.57 -0.31
C ASN A 77 -9.34 -11.66 -1.42
N ILE A 78 -8.21 -12.02 -2.01
CA ILE A 78 -7.66 -11.43 -3.24
C ILE A 78 -8.29 -12.16 -4.44
N LYS A 79 -9.14 -11.46 -5.20
CA LYS A 79 -9.95 -12.05 -6.29
C LYS A 79 -9.19 -12.15 -7.60
N THR A 80 -8.37 -11.17 -7.93
CA THR A 80 -7.60 -11.12 -9.18
C THR A 80 -6.15 -11.50 -8.95
N LYS A 81 -5.41 -11.86 -10.01
CA LYS A 81 -3.95 -11.77 -9.97
C LYS A 81 -3.53 -10.29 -10.00
N ALA A 82 -2.29 -9.98 -9.65
CA ALA A 82 -1.75 -8.64 -9.84
C ALA A 82 -1.78 -8.26 -11.32
N THR A 83 -2.50 -7.18 -11.64
CA THR A 83 -2.45 -6.55 -12.96
C THR A 83 -1.24 -5.60 -12.99
N PRO A 84 -0.38 -5.67 -14.03
CA PRO A 84 0.75 -4.75 -14.16
C PRO A 84 0.28 -3.30 -14.28
N TYR A 85 1.01 -2.39 -13.62
CA TYR A 85 0.89 -0.96 -13.81
C TYR A 85 1.70 -0.54 -15.04
N GLU A 86 0.99 -0.14 -16.10
CA GLU A 86 1.61 0.27 -17.36
C GLU A 86 2.04 1.74 -17.34
N GLN A 87 3.12 2.06 -18.06
CA GLN A 87 3.58 3.43 -18.20
C GLN A 87 2.53 4.29 -18.93
N SER A 88 2.33 5.51 -18.44
CA SER A 88 1.44 6.49 -19.08
C SER A 88 1.87 7.90 -18.76
N GLU A 89 1.74 8.80 -19.73
CA GLU A 89 2.00 10.23 -19.55
C GLU A 89 0.75 11.05 -19.89
N PRO A 90 0.18 11.82 -18.93
CA PRO A 90 0.55 11.86 -17.50
C PRO A 90 0.24 10.54 -16.79
N ALA A 91 0.86 10.33 -15.61
CA ALA A 91 0.61 9.17 -14.77
C ALA A 91 -0.88 9.01 -14.43
N LYS A 92 -1.43 7.82 -14.67
CA LYS A 92 -2.85 7.51 -14.41
C LYS A 92 -3.01 6.51 -13.30
N ARG A 93 -4.15 6.59 -12.62
CA ARG A 93 -4.56 5.58 -11.65
C ARG A 93 -4.85 4.26 -12.35
N GLN A 94 -4.29 3.17 -11.85
CA GLN A 94 -4.60 1.82 -12.35
C GLN A 94 -4.80 0.87 -11.18
N ASN A 95 -5.78 -0.04 -11.32
CA ASN A 95 -6.07 -1.06 -10.31
C ASN A 95 -5.07 -2.21 -10.44
N ILE A 96 -4.48 -2.65 -9.33
CA ILE A 96 -3.51 -3.75 -9.30
C ILE A 96 -4.19 -5.05 -8.85
N ILE A 97 -4.94 -4.99 -7.75
CA ILE A 97 -5.71 -6.14 -7.26
C ILE A 97 -7.11 -5.76 -6.82
N GLU A 98 -8.02 -6.72 -6.97
CA GLU A 98 -9.36 -6.68 -6.41
C GLU A 98 -9.44 -7.50 -5.12
N LEU A 99 -9.97 -6.87 -4.06
CA LEU A 99 -10.18 -7.47 -2.75
C LEU A 99 -11.68 -7.61 -2.45
N GLU A 100 -12.07 -8.76 -1.94
CA GLU A 100 -13.38 -9.02 -1.34
C GLU A 100 -13.20 -9.00 0.19
N CYS A 101 -13.88 -8.08 0.88
CA CYS A 101 -13.76 -7.92 2.33
C CYS A 101 -15.13 -8.13 3.00
N ARG A 102 -15.15 -8.83 4.14
CA ARG A 102 -16.35 -9.10 4.94
C ARG A 102 -16.11 -8.70 6.39
N GLY A 103 -16.76 -7.61 6.82
CA GLY A 103 -16.68 -7.11 8.21
C GLY A 103 -15.39 -6.35 8.57
N LEU A 104 -14.48 -6.18 7.60
CA LEU A 104 -13.27 -5.39 7.72
C LEU A 104 -13.08 -4.50 6.49
N GLU A 105 -12.22 -3.49 6.62
CA GLU A 105 -11.69 -2.70 5.52
C GLU A 105 -10.19 -2.50 5.69
N PHE A 106 -9.44 -2.54 4.59
CA PHE A 106 -8.04 -2.12 4.59
C PHE A 106 -7.98 -0.61 4.45
N VAL A 107 -7.18 0.04 5.30
CA VAL A 107 -7.14 1.51 5.41
C VAL A 107 -5.79 2.09 5.02
N GLU A 108 -4.75 1.27 4.97
CA GLU A 108 -3.40 1.66 4.56
C GLU A 108 -2.70 0.45 3.94
N PHE A 109 -1.81 0.67 2.99
CA PHE A 109 -1.00 -0.36 2.33
C PHE A 109 0.47 0.04 2.36
N LYS A 110 1.33 -0.95 2.57
CA LYS A 110 2.78 -0.83 2.43
C LYS A 110 3.23 -1.63 1.21
N PRO A 111 3.86 -0.99 0.21
CA PRO A 111 4.42 -1.66 -0.96
C PRO A 111 5.74 -2.39 -0.65
N ASP A 112 5.88 -2.95 0.55
CA ASP A 112 7.09 -3.67 0.98
C ASP A 112 7.25 -4.98 0.20
N GLY A 113 8.47 -5.51 0.14
CA GLY A 113 8.77 -6.74 -0.59
C GLY A 113 9.14 -6.49 -2.05
N GLU A 114 9.33 -7.57 -2.80
CA GLU A 114 9.89 -7.51 -4.15
C GLU A 114 8.84 -7.14 -5.20
N TRP A 115 9.17 -6.12 -5.99
CA TRP A 115 8.46 -5.76 -7.21
C TRP A 115 9.30 -6.09 -8.45
N LEU A 116 8.60 -6.16 -9.57
CA LEU A 116 9.14 -6.41 -10.90
C LEU A 116 8.70 -5.27 -11.81
N CYS A 117 9.59 -4.83 -12.70
CA CYS A 117 9.23 -3.97 -13.83
C CYS A 117 10.08 -4.33 -15.05
N GLU A 118 9.81 -3.69 -16.17
CA GLU A 118 10.44 -4.00 -17.45
C GLU A 118 10.84 -2.72 -18.15
N GLY A 119 12.04 -2.68 -18.74
CA GLY A 119 12.47 -1.58 -19.59
C GLY A 119 11.46 -1.36 -20.71
N LEU A 120 11.01 -0.13 -20.88
CA LEU A 120 9.89 0.23 -21.75
C LEU A 120 10.17 -0.17 -23.21
N GLU A 121 11.36 0.16 -23.70
CA GLU A 121 11.78 -0.09 -25.07
C GLU A 121 12.61 -1.38 -25.21
N SER A 122 13.46 -1.67 -24.24
CA SER A 122 14.42 -2.78 -24.30
C SER A 122 13.82 -4.15 -23.90
N GLY A 123 12.73 -4.14 -23.12
CA GLY A 123 12.20 -5.31 -22.44
C GLY A 123 13.12 -5.90 -21.36
N THR A 124 14.18 -5.18 -20.94
CA THR A 124 15.06 -5.56 -19.81
C THR A 124 14.20 -5.86 -18.59
N LYS A 125 14.43 -6.99 -17.92
CA LYS A 125 13.66 -7.37 -16.73
C LYS A 125 14.39 -6.85 -15.50
N PHE A 126 13.70 -6.04 -14.70
CA PHE A 126 14.18 -5.59 -13.41
C PHE A 126 13.48 -6.40 -12.31
N THR A 127 14.29 -6.98 -11.43
CA THR A 127 13.87 -7.77 -10.25
C THR A 127 14.41 -7.11 -8.99
N GLY A 128 13.92 -7.47 -7.81
CA GLY A 128 14.39 -6.83 -6.57
C GLY A 128 14.04 -5.35 -6.46
N VAL A 129 12.99 -4.88 -7.15
CA VAL A 129 12.56 -3.48 -7.07
C VAL A 129 11.90 -3.25 -5.71
N GLU A 130 12.52 -2.40 -4.88
CA GLU A 130 12.02 -2.04 -3.55
C GLU A 130 11.37 -0.64 -3.58
N LEU A 131 10.13 -0.53 -3.08
CA LEU A 131 9.32 0.69 -3.17
C LEU A 131 8.85 1.21 -1.80
N SER A 132 9.53 0.82 -0.72
CA SER A 132 9.22 1.25 0.65
C SER A 132 9.22 2.78 0.81
N ASP A 133 10.11 3.47 0.09
CA ASP A 133 10.23 4.93 0.08
C ASP A 133 9.42 5.60 -1.06
N GLY A 134 8.72 4.80 -1.87
CA GLY A 134 7.88 5.25 -2.98
C GLY A 134 8.64 5.66 -4.25
N GLU A 135 9.95 5.40 -4.29
CA GLU A 135 10.83 5.71 -5.42
C GLU A 135 11.85 4.58 -5.63
N TRP A 136 12.29 4.39 -6.88
CA TRP A 136 13.33 3.45 -7.29
C TRP A 136 14.02 3.96 -8.55
N PHE A 137 15.32 3.73 -8.66
CA PHE A 137 16.16 4.18 -9.78
C PHE A 137 17.15 3.09 -10.16
N ASP A 138 17.39 2.95 -11.46
CA ASP A 138 18.39 2.02 -12.00
C ASP A 138 18.82 2.48 -13.40
N TYR A 139 19.61 1.68 -14.10
CA TYR A 139 20.08 1.96 -15.45
C TYR A 139 19.80 0.78 -16.38
N ASP A 140 19.16 1.05 -17.53
CA ASP A 140 18.92 0.05 -18.54
C ASP A 140 20.08 0.01 -19.53
N GLU A 141 21.04 -0.87 -19.28
CA GLU A 141 22.23 -1.04 -20.13
C GLU A 141 21.89 -1.32 -21.61
N LYS A 142 20.75 -1.94 -21.90
CA LYS A 142 20.35 -2.23 -23.29
C LYS A 142 19.79 -1.01 -23.99
N ALA A 143 19.12 -0.13 -23.26
CA ALA A 143 18.63 1.14 -23.79
C ALA A 143 19.71 2.24 -23.75
N GLY A 144 20.69 2.12 -22.86
CA GLY A 144 21.69 3.15 -22.60
C GLY A 144 21.11 4.37 -21.88
N GLU A 145 20.09 4.18 -21.04
CA GLU A 145 19.33 5.24 -20.38
C GLU A 145 19.06 4.92 -18.90
N GLU A 146 18.91 5.96 -18.08
CA GLU A 146 18.42 5.84 -16.70
C GLU A 146 16.93 5.49 -16.69
N VAL A 147 16.52 4.66 -15.74
CA VAL A 147 15.14 4.28 -15.52
C VAL A 147 14.70 4.58 -14.10
N SER A 148 13.42 4.89 -13.90
CA SER A 148 12.92 5.17 -12.56
C SER A 148 11.43 4.92 -12.38
N ILE A 149 11.07 4.68 -11.12
CA ILE A 149 9.71 4.73 -10.56
C ILE A 149 9.73 5.84 -9.53
N GLN A 150 8.83 6.80 -9.64
CA GLN A 150 8.78 7.94 -8.71
C GLN A 150 7.35 8.23 -8.26
N ARG A 151 7.25 8.94 -7.13
CA ARG A 151 5.97 9.46 -6.60
C ARG A 151 4.90 8.39 -6.49
N LEU A 152 5.26 7.18 -6.06
CA LEU A 152 4.29 6.11 -5.85
C LEU A 152 3.24 6.57 -4.84
N THR A 153 1.99 6.57 -5.27
CA THR A 153 0.83 6.78 -4.40
C THR A 153 -0.13 5.62 -4.52
N VAL A 154 -0.78 5.31 -3.40
CA VAL A 154 -1.65 4.16 -3.25
C VAL A 154 -3.05 4.61 -2.87
N ASP A 155 -4.03 4.02 -3.54
CA ASP A 155 -5.44 4.23 -3.25
C ASP A 155 -6.16 2.93 -2.96
N LEU A 156 -6.84 2.90 -1.80
CA LEU A 156 -7.75 1.83 -1.41
C LEU A 156 -9.18 2.31 -1.66
N MET A 157 -9.86 1.72 -2.64
CA MET A 157 -11.20 2.15 -3.06
C MET A 157 -12.24 1.10 -2.67
N SER A 158 -13.26 1.49 -1.91
CA SER A 158 -14.42 0.62 -1.64
C SER A 158 -15.39 0.66 -2.82
N ARG A 159 -16.06 -0.46 -3.15
CA ARG A 159 -17.03 -0.50 -4.26
C ARG A 159 -18.27 0.38 -4.00
N SER A 160 -18.54 0.70 -2.73
CA SER A 160 -19.74 1.40 -2.28
C SER A 160 -19.59 2.92 -2.22
N VAL A 161 -18.39 3.46 -2.37
CA VAL A 161 -18.14 4.90 -2.34
C VAL A 161 -17.21 5.24 -3.50
N GLY A 162 -17.71 5.93 -4.53
CA GLY A 162 -16.91 6.48 -5.62
C GLY A 162 -15.97 7.61 -5.18
N ARG A 163 -15.34 7.51 -4.01
CA ARG A 163 -14.36 8.46 -3.48
C ARG A 163 -13.15 7.70 -2.93
N PRO A 164 -11.92 8.18 -3.22
CA PRO A 164 -10.70 7.62 -2.63
C PRO A 164 -10.78 7.67 -1.10
N MET A 165 -10.40 6.58 -0.44
CA MET A 165 -10.47 6.45 1.02
C MET A 165 -9.30 7.14 1.74
N ASN A 166 -8.36 7.74 1.01
CA ASN A 166 -7.16 8.33 1.58
C ASN A 166 -7.17 9.87 1.49
N LYS A 167 -7.31 10.54 2.65
CA LYS A 167 -7.13 11.99 2.79
C LYS A 167 -5.84 12.36 3.55
N TYR A 168 -4.92 11.42 3.75
CA TYR A 168 -3.73 11.62 4.57
C TYR A 168 -2.49 10.95 3.97
N MET A 169 -2.07 11.42 2.80
CA MET A 169 -0.64 11.56 2.50
C MET A 169 -0.45 12.90 1.82
N LYS A 170 -0.08 13.92 2.59
CA LYS A 170 0.52 15.12 2.00
C LYS A 170 1.99 14.76 1.73
N PRO A 171 2.50 14.95 0.51
CA PRO A 171 3.93 14.81 0.28
C PRO A 171 4.67 15.82 1.16
N ILE A 172 5.68 15.36 1.89
CA ILE A 172 6.65 16.24 2.54
C ILE A 172 7.51 16.81 1.41
N LEU A 173 7.01 17.82 0.70
CA LEU A 173 7.89 18.78 0.05
C LEU A 173 8.47 19.66 1.17
N LYS A 174 9.65 19.33 1.65
CA LYS A 174 10.53 20.36 2.23
C LYS A 174 11.23 21.03 1.05
N ALA A 175 10.63 22.12 0.58
CA ALA A 175 11.32 23.10 -0.24
C ALA A 175 12.43 23.79 0.58
N GLU A 176 13.41 24.27 -0.17
CA GLU A 176 14.77 24.65 0.19
C GLU A 176 14.94 25.76 1.24
N LEU A 177 16.16 25.78 1.78
CA LEU A 177 16.83 26.83 2.53
C LEU A 177 16.53 28.24 2.00
N HIS A 178 16.22 29.19 2.89
CA HIS A 178 16.82 30.54 2.91
C HIS A 178 16.59 31.20 4.29
N ASN A 179 17.53 32.06 4.65
CA ASN A 179 17.85 32.61 5.98
C ASN A 179 16.76 33.49 6.62
N GLY A 180 16.79 33.58 7.96
CA GLY A 180 16.33 34.78 8.68
C GLY A 180 15.50 34.54 9.96
N ASP A 181 16.19 34.64 11.10
CA ASP A 181 15.77 35.30 12.35
C ASP A 181 14.52 34.89 13.17
N GLN A 182 14.83 34.67 14.46
CA GLN A 182 14.03 34.87 15.69
C GLN A 182 12.82 33.94 15.94
N GLY A 183 13.06 32.90 16.73
CA GLY A 183 12.01 32.06 17.31
C GLY A 183 11.36 32.69 18.55
N PRO A 184 10.08 32.42 18.83
CA PRO A 184 9.48 32.74 20.11
C PRO A 184 9.43 31.50 21.04
N HIS A 185 9.81 31.77 22.29
CA HIS A 185 9.67 30.90 23.46
C HIS A 185 8.24 30.34 23.63
N TYR A 186 8.13 29.04 23.86
CA TYR A 186 6.91 28.43 24.39
C TYR A 186 7.15 27.88 25.80
N HIS A 187 6.59 28.57 26.80
CA HIS A 187 6.42 28.06 28.16
C HIS A 187 5.37 26.93 28.17
N LYS A 188 5.73 25.77 28.73
CA LYS A 188 4.77 24.73 29.15
C LYS A 188 4.38 24.95 30.62
N PRO A 189 3.08 24.87 30.97
CA PRO A 189 2.68 24.54 32.33
C PRO A 189 2.21 23.07 32.38
N TYR A 190 2.87 22.26 33.21
CA TYR A 190 2.33 20.99 33.69
C TYR A 190 1.40 21.26 34.88
N PRO A 191 0.22 20.62 34.98
CA PRO A 191 -0.58 20.68 36.20
C PRO A 191 -0.02 19.71 37.25
N THR A 192 0.24 20.25 38.43
CA THR A 192 0.49 19.54 39.69
C THR A 192 -0.82 18.92 40.19
N PHE A 193 -0.80 17.62 40.52
CA PHE A 193 -1.86 16.98 41.29
C PHE A 193 -1.45 16.98 42.77
N ASP A 194 -2.16 17.78 43.57
CA ASP A 194 -2.10 17.75 45.02
C ASP A 194 -2.87 16.55 45.58
N LYS A 195 -2.30 15.95 46.62
CA LYS A 195 -2.90 14.94 47.47
C LYS A 195 -3.81 15.61 48.51
N ALA A 196 -5.02 15.07 48.68
CA ALA A 196 -5.77 15.04 49.93
C ALA A 196 -6.71 13.83 49.90
#